data_AF-A0A5D4GV54-F1
#
_entry.id   AF-A0A5D4GV54-F1
#
_cell.length_a   1.000
_cell.length_b   1.000
_cell.length_c   1.000
_cell.angle_alpha   90.00
_cell.angle_beta   90.00
_cell.angle_gamma   90.00
#
_symmetry.space_group_name_H-M   'P 1'
#
loop_
_entity.id
_entity.type
_entity.pdbx_description
1 polymer ?
#
loop_
_entity_poly.entity_id
_entity_poly.type
_entity_poly.pdbx_seq_one_letter_code
_entity_poly.pdbx_strand_id
1 'polypeptide(L)'
;LLHGGVEGMLAGLGSMFRWCPPVLEVAYPRQTQDRDLYLNGRGLTLVPSYFNWGEPVAFADPGLPPVLWYSLVHEPVARPLREEDPERSLVNLLGRARAVALRVAAGGATTGEIARAAGVSASAASRHATVLRDAGLITTARHGAAVLHTLTPAGASVLRAARSAAGEAAADGRVELS
;
A
#
# COMPACT_ATOMS: atom_id res chain seq x y z
N LEU A 1 -9.79 -10.89 18.50
CA LEU A 1 -8.76 -11.87 18.08
C LEU A 1 -8.77 -13.18 18.89
N LEU A 2 -9.47 -13.30 20.04
CA LEU A 2 -9.48 -14.54 20.85
C LEU A 2 -10.87 -15.14 21.12
N HIS A 3 -11.91 -14.69 20.43
CA HIS A 3 -13.24 -15.31 20.51
C HIS A 3 -13.37 -16.28 19.34
N GLY A 4 -13.15 -17.59 19.57
CA GLY A 4 -13.29 -18.64 18.55
C GLY A 4 -12.12 -19.63 18.39
N GLY A 5 -11.14 -19.63 19.31
CA GLY A 5 -10.01 -20.58 19.25
C GLY A 5 -9.08 -20.34 18.06
N VAL A 6 -8.38 -21.39 17.61
CA VAL A 6 -7.40 -21.31 16.52
C VAL A 6 -8.09 -20.91 15.20
N GLU A 7 -9.28 -21.40 14.91
CA GLU A 7 -10.03 -21.05 13.70
C GLU A 7 -10.42 -19.57 13.68
N GLY A 8 -10.93 -19.04 14.80
CA GLY A 8 -11.25 -17.61 14.92
C GLY A 8 -10.01 -16.71 14.83
N MET A 9 -8.86 -17.19 15.30
CA MET A 9 -7.58 -16.50 15.10
C MET A 9 -7.19 -16.49 13.62
N LEU A 10 -7.24 -17.63 12.93
CA LEU A 10 -6.87 -17.76 11.52
C LEU A 10 -7.79 -16.95 10.60
N ALA A 11 -9.10 -16.96 10.86
CA ALA A 11 -10.08 -16.15 10.15
C ALA A 11 -9.89 -14.63 10.39
N GLY A 12 -9.22 -14.24 11.48
CA GLY A 12 -8.98 -12.86 11.87
C GLY A 12 -7.64 -12.26 11.42
N LEU A 13 -6.83 -12.97 10.63
CA LEU A 13 -5.48 -12.51 10.24
C LEU A 13 -5.47 -11.34 9.24
N GLY A 14 -6.61 -10.98 8.65
CA GLY A 14 -6.75 -9.84 7.74
C GLY A 14 -7.12 -10.24 6.31
N SER A 15 -7.24 -9.25 5.42
CA SER A 15 -7.82 -9.43 4.07
C SER A 15 -6.98 -10.30 3.11
N MET A 16 -5.70 -10.48 3.38
CA MET A 16 -4.82 -11.35 2.57
C MET A 16 -4.90 -12.83 2.97
N PHE A 17 -5.62 -13.14 4.06
CA PHE A 17 -5.76 -14.49 4.59
C PHE A 17 -7.20 -14.94 4.45
N ARG A 18 -7.40 -16.15 3.94
CA ARG A 18 -8.72 -16.77 3.88
C ARG A 18 -8.65 -18.15 4.53
N TRP A 19 -9.37 -18.29 5.64
CA TRP A 19 -9.47 -19.55 6.35
C TRP A 19 -10.61 -20.38 5.74
N CYS A 20 -10.24 -21.45 5.03
CA CYS A 20 -11.12 -22.46 4.44
C CYS A 20 -10.78 -23.80 5.11
N PRO A 21 -11.21 -24.05 6.37
CA PRO A 21 -10.74 -25.19 7.14
C PRO A 21 -10.77 -26.50 6.35
N PRO A 22 -9.67 -27.28 6.31
CA PRO A 22 -8.44 -27.13 7.11
C PRO A 22 -7.32 -26.29 6.44
N VAL A 23 -7.63 -25.55 5.39
CA VAL A 23 -6.66 -24.83 4.55
C VAL A 23 -6.65 -23.33 4.89
N LEU A 24 -5.45 -22.78 5.06
CA LEU A 24 -5.23 -21.33 5.12
C LEU A 24 -4.71 -20.86 3.75
N GLU A 25 -5.57 -20.19 3.00
CA GLU A 25 -5.20 -19.54 1.74
C GLU A 25 -4.54 -18.19 2.05
N VAL A 26 -3.45 -17.89 1.35
CA VAL A 26 -2.68 -16.65 1.53
C VAL A 26 -2.43 -16.02 0.17
N ALA A 27 -2.85 -14.77 -0.01
CA ALA A 27 -2.66 -14.05 -1.27
C ALA A 27 -1.22 -13.51 -1.39
N TYR A 28 -0.56 -13.84 -2.50
CA TYR A 28 0.77 -13.32 -2.87
C TYR A 28 0.70 -12.64 -4.25
N PRO A 29 0.32 -11.36 -4.36
CA PRO A 29 0.07 -10.68 -5.64
C PRO A 29 1.27 -10.67 -6.60
N ARG A 30 2.50 -10.69 -6.07
CA ARG A 30 3.73 -10.74 -6.88
C ARG A 30 4.20 -12.15 -7.23
N GLN A 31 3.58 -13.21 -6.70
CA GLN A 31 3.90 -14.57 -7.10
C GLN A 31 3.18 -14.93 -8.40
N THR A 32 3.92 -15.57 -9.30
CA THR A 32 3.41 -15.97 -10.63
C THR A 32 2.72 -17.35 -10.60
N GLN A 33 2.90 -18.12 -9.53
CA GLN A 33 2.37 -19.48 -9.42
C GLN A 33 1.87 -19.75 -8.00
N ASP A 34 0.74 -20.46 -7.92
CA ASP A 34 0.21 -20.99 -6.67
C ASP A 34 1.13 -22.10 -6.13
N ARG A 35 1.27 -22.16 -4.80
CA ARG A 35 2.01 -23.22 -4.12
C ARG A 35 1.26 -23.73 -2.91
N ASP A 36 1.17 -25.05 -2.83
CA ASP A 36 0.62 -25.73 -1.68
C ASP A 36 1.73 -26.15 -0.72
N LEU A 37 1.58 -25.78 0.56
CA LEU A 37 2.45 -26.23 1.64
C LEU A 37 1.68 -27.17 2.57
N TYR A 38 1.93 -28.47 2.42
CA TYR A 38 1.35 -29.47 3.31
C TYR A 38 2.13 -29.55 4.62
N LEU A 39 1.43 -29.27 5.73
CA LEU A 39 2.01 -29.32 7.06
C LEU A 39 2.36 -30.75 7.48
N ASN A 40 1.60 -31.76 7.06
CA ASN A 40 1.86 -33.19 7.37
C ASN A 40 2.11 -33.45 8.86
N GLY A 41 1.30 -32.83 9.73
CA GLY A 41 1.43 -32.93 11.19
C GLY A 41 2.46 -31.98 11.81
N ARG A 42 3.20 -31.20 11.00
CA ARG A 42 4.06 -30.12 11.48
C ARG A 42 3.24 -28.91 11.90
N GLY A 43 3.70 -28.19 12.92
CA GLY A 43 3.11 -26.90 13.29
C GLY A 43 3.41 -25.81 12.26
N LEU A 44 2.59 -24.77 12.23
CA LEU A 44 2.83 -23.53 11.49
C LEU A 44 3.18 -22.41 12.49
N THR A 45 4.34 -21.78 12.32
CA THR A 45 4.71 -20.60 13.12
C THR A 45 4.25 -19.34 12.41
N LEU A 46 3.33 -18.62 13.04
CA LEU A 46 2.89 -17.30 12.59
C LEU A 46 3.80 -16.23 13.20
N VAL A 47 4.58 -15.53 12.37
CA VAL A 47 5.47 -14.45 12.80
C VAL A 47 4.89 -13.10 12.37
N PRO A 48 4.24 -12.37 13.28
CA PRO A 48 3.81 -11.01 13.00
C PRO A 48 5.02 -10.09 12.77
N SER A 49 5.04 -9.35 11.66
CA SER A 49 6.11 -8.41 11.31
C SER A 49 5.55 -7.03 10.95
N TYR A 50 6.09 -5.99 11.56
CA TYR A 50 5.76 -4.60 11.23
C TYR A 50 6.47 -4.14 9.95
N PHE A 51 7.66 -4.66 9.67
CA PHE A 51 8.50 -4.28 8.53
C PHE A 51 8.09 -4.96 7.22
N ASN A 52 7.06 -5.80 7.26
CA ASN A 52 6.55 -6.48 6.09
C ASN A 52 5.60 -5.54 5.31
N TRP A 53 6.14 -4.81 4.33
CA TRP A 53 5.36 -3.89 3.51
C TRP A 53 4.48 -4.63 2.50
N GLY A 54 3.32 -5.06 2.98
CA GLY A 54 2.14 -5.35 2.17
C GLY A 54 2.03 -6.74 1.55
N GLU A 55 3.00 -7.65 1.76
CA GLU A 55 2.85 -9.03 1.31
C GLU A 55 3.36 -10.01 2.34
N PRO A 56 2.57 -11.00 2.79
CA PRO A 56 3.08 -12.07 3.62
C PRO A 56 4.26 -12.76 2.92
N VAL A 57 5.12 -13.42 3.69
CA VAL A 57 6.21 -14.24 3.18
C VAL A 57 6.13 -15.58 3.89
N ALA A 58 6.09 -16.66 3.11
CA ALA A 58 6.27 -18.00 3.65
C ALA A 58 7.39 -18.69 2.86
N PHE A 59 8.29 -19.38 3.57
CA PHE A 59 9.18 -20.33 2.90
C PHE A 59 8.38 -21.61 2.64
N ALA A 60 7.94 -21.79 1.40
CA ALA A 60 7.30 -23.02 0.94
C ALA A 60 8.34 -24.13 0.65
N ASP A 61 9.32 -24.30 1.55
CA ASP A 61 10.29 -25.38 1.51
C ASP A 61 9.79 -26.54 2.39
N PRO A 62 9.49 -27.73 1.81
CA PRO A 62 9.03 -28.87 2.57
C PRO A 62 10.04 -29.40 3.61
N GLY A 63 11.32 -29.06 3.53
CA GLY A 63 12.36 -29.48 4.48
C GLY A 63 12.54 -28.57 5.69
N LEU A 64 11.96 -27.36 5.67
CA LEU A 64 12.10 -26.38 6.75
C LEU A 64 10.85 -26.35 7.65
N PRO A 65 10.98 -25.86 8.91
CA PRO A 65 9.81 -25.52 9.72
C PRO A 65 8.89 -24.54 8.96
N PRO A 66 7.58 -24.81 8.86
CA PRO A 66 6.64 -23.90 8.21
C PRO A 66 6.55 -22.59 8.99
N VAL A 67 7.06 -21.50 8.43
CA VAL A 67 6.99 -20.14 9.01
C VAL A 67 6.28 -19.20 8.04
N LEU A 68 5.25 -18.51 8.55
CA LEU A 68 4.52 -17.48 7.83
C LEU A 68 4.76 -16.14 8.51
N TRP A 69 5.55 -15.27 7.87
CA TRP A 69 5.65 -13.87 8.23
C TRP A 69 4.46 -13.12 7.65
N TYR A 70 3.71 -12.43 8.50
CA TYR A 70 2.55 -11.66 8.06
C TYR A 70 2.60 -10.24 8.60
N SER A 71 2.03 -9.31 7.84
CA SER A 71 2.03 -7.89 8.19
C SER A 71 1.10 -7.64 9.37
N LEU A 72 1.62 -7.01 10.43
CA LEU A 72 0.82 -6.55 11.56
C LEU A 72 -0.04 -5.33 11.25
N VAL A 73 0.08 -4.75 10.06
CA VAL A 73 -0.68 -3.56 9.67
C VAL A 73 -2.14 -3.97 9.46
N HIS A 74 -2.87 -4.03 10.58
CA HIS A 74 -4.29 -3.83 10.63
C HIS A 74 -4.50 -2.33 10.39
N GLU A 75 -4.26 -1.87 9.16
CA GLU A 75 -4.89 -0.62 8.76
C GLU A 75 -6.39 -0.92 8.93
N PRO A 76 -7.12 -0.23 9.82
CA PRO A 76 -8.56 -0.39 9.84
C PRO A 76 -8.99 -0.14 8.39
N VAL A 77 -9.63 -1.15 7.78
CA VAL A 77 -10.17 -1.03 6.42
C VAL A 77 -10.97 0.25 6.46
N ALA A 78 -10.42 1.30 5.85
CA ALA A 78 -11.07 2.59 5.87
C ALA A 78 -12.36 2.34 5.12
N ARG A 79 -13.48 2.36 5.85
CA ARG A 79 -14.81 2.21 5.28
C ARG A 79 -14.85 3.10 4.04
N PRO A 80 -15.21 2.60 2.85
CA PRO A 80 -15.05 3.35 1.63
C PRO A 80 -15.69 4.72 1.82
N LEU A 81 -14.83 5.74 1.89
CA LEU A 81 -15.29 7.12 1.80
C LEU A 81 -15.91 7.20 0.40
N ARG A 82 -17.15 7.73 0.36
CA ARG A 82 -18.02 7.86 -0.82
C ARG A 82 -17.23 8.00 -2.12
N GLU A 83 -17.77 7.45 -3.21
CA GLU A 83 -17.35 7.56 -4.62
C GLU A 83 -16.86 8.98 -5.00
N GLU A 84 -15.71 9.39 -4.49
CA GLU A 84 -15.03 10.59 -4.86
C GLU A 84 -13.86 10.16 -5.72
N ASP A 85 -13.77 10.78 -6.89
CA ASP A 85 -12.61 10.66 -7.76
C ASP A 85 -11.33 10.74 -6.90
N PRO A 86 -10.48 9.70 -6.89
CA PRO A 86 -9.17 9.65 -6.24
C PRO A 86 -8.35 10.92 -6.40
N GLU A 87 -8.43 11.51 -7.59
CA GLU A 87 -7.75 12.75 -7.90
C GLU A 87 -8.33 13.91 -7.11
N ARG A 88 -9.65 13.94 -6.99
CA ARG A 88 -10.40 14.96 -6.24
C ARG A 88 -10.14 14.85 -4.74
N SER A 89 -10.01 13.65 -4.18
CA SER A 89 -9.70 13.46 -2.75
C SER A 89 -8.33 14.06 -2.38
N LEU A 90 -7.29 13.75 -3.15
CA LEU A 90 -5.95 14.29 -2.91
C LEU A 90 -5.88 15.81 -3.18
N VAL A 91 -6.60 16.29 -4.20
CA VAL A 91 -6.74 17.71 -4.51
C VAL A 91 -7.49 18.45 -3.40
N ASN A 92 -8.51 17.86 -2.78
CA ASN A 92 -9.24 18.47 -1.67
C ASN A 92 -8.36 18.58 -0.42
N LEU A 93 -7.57 17.54 -0.13
CA LEU A 93 -6.69 17.51 1.04
C LEU A 93 -5.49 18.45 0.90
N LEU A 94 -4.80 18.39 -0.23
CA LEU A 94 -3.51 19.07 -0.43
C LEU A 94 -3.64 20.32 -1.31
N GLY A 95 -4.73 20.48 -2.04
CA GLY A 95 -4.80 21.42 -3.16
C GLY A 95 -4.12 20.85 -4.41
N ARG A 96 -4.55 21.33 -5.59
CA ARG A 96 -4.11 20.84 -6.90
C ARG A 96 -2.59 20.76 -7.05
N ALA A 97 -1.87 21.85 -6.77
CA ALA A 97 -0.42 21.91 -7.02
C ALA A 97 0.38 20.93 -6.14
N ARG A 98 0.01 20.75 -4.86
CA ARG A 98 0.68 19.80 -3.96
C ARG A 98 0.31 18.35 -4.28
N ALA A 99 -0.94 18.08 -4.68
CA ALA A 99 -1.36 16.76 -5.15
C ALA A 99 -0.59 16.33 -6.42
N VAL A 100 -0.38 17.26 -7.36
CA VAL A 100 0.45 17.01 -8.54
C VAL A 100 1.92 16.81 -8.15
N ALA A 101 2.49 17.67 -7.31
CA ALA A 101 3.87 17.54 -6.86
C ALA A 101 4.15 16.18 -6.19
N LEU A 102 3.25 15.74 -5.30
CA LEU A 102 3.36 14.45 -4.62
C LEU A 102 3.32 13.26 -5.61
N ARG A 103 2.45 13.32 -6.63
CA ARG A 103 2.37 12.28 -7.67
C ARG A 103 3.64 12.20 -8.50
N VAL A 104 4.16 13.34 -8.94
CA VAL A 104 5.36 13.38 -9.78
C VAL A 104 6.59 12.93 -8.99
N ALA A 105 6.67 13.25 -7.70
CA ALA A 105 7.72 12.76 -6.80
C ALA A 105 7.73 11.22 -6.62
N ALA A 106 6.66 10.51 -7.00
CA ALA A 106 6.63 9.04 -6.97
C ALA A 106 7.67 8.40 -7.92
N GLY A 107 7.98 9.07 -9.04
CA GLY A 107 9.02 8.64 -9.98
C GLY A 107 10.41 9.23 -9.70
N GLY A 108 10.56 10.06 -8.67
CA GLY A 108 11.72 10.92 -8.48
C GLY A 108 11.68 12.13 -9.41
N ALA A 109 11.55 13.33 -8.83
CA ALA A 109 11.28 14.54 -9.61
C ALA A 109 12.14 15.73 -9.20
N THR A 110 12.67 16.45 -10.17
CA THR A 110 13.28 17.75 -9.95
C THR A 110 12.23 18.81 -9.66
N THR A 111 12.63 19.92 -9.02
CA THR A 111 11.75 21.08 -8.82
C THR A 111 11.19 21.62 -10.16
N GLY A 112 11.95 21.55 -11.24
CA GLY A 112 11.51 21.98 -12.57
C GLY A 112 10.43 21.08 -13.17
N GLU A 113 10.54 19.77 -12.97
CA GLU A 113 9.50 18.81 -13.39
C GLU A 113 8.22 18.98 -12.58
N ILE A 114 8.34 19.24 -11.26
CA ILE A 114 7.19 19.61 -10.42
C ILE A 114 6.52 20.89 -10.94
N ALA A 115 7.31 21.92 -11.25
CA ALA A 115 6.80 23.20 -11.77
C ALA A 115 6.01 23.01 -13.07
N ARG A 116 6.59 22.27 -14.02
CA ARG A 116 5.96 21.96 -15.31
C ARG A 116 4.67 21.19 -15.15
N ALA A 117 4.67 20.13 -14.34
CA ALA A 117 3.51 19.28 -14.15
C ALA A 117 2.36 20.01 -13.44
N ALA A 118 2.68 20.85 -12.44
CA ALA A 118 1.68 21.59 -11.69
C ALA A 118 1.23 22.90 -12.38
N GLY A 119 1.90 23.32 -13.46
CA GLY A 119 1.60 24.58 -14.16
C GLY A 119 1.94 25.82 -13.34
N VAL A 120 2.99 25.77 -12.53
CA VAL A 120 3.39 26.85 -11.61
C VAL A 120 4.84 27.28 -11.84
N SER A 121 5.24 28.41 -11.26
CA SER A 121 6.63 28.87 -11.31
C SER A 121 7.57 27.94 -10.53
N ALA A 122 8.87 27.99 -10.84
CA ALA A 122 9.89 27.24 -10.10
C ALA A 122 9.92 27.60 -8.60
N SER A 123 9.68 28.88 -8.25
CA SER A 123 9.62 29.32 -6.85
C SER A 123 8.40 28.75 -6.12
N ALA A 124 7.23 28.71 -6.78
CA ALA A 124 6.03 28.09 -6.23
C ALA A 124 6.20 26.57 -6.08
N ALA A 125 6.80 25.90 -7.07
CA ALA A 125 7.13 24.48 -7.00
C ALA A 125 8.08 24.16 -5.84
N SER A 126 9.13 24.97 -5.66
CA SER A 126 10.06 24.82 -4.53
C SER A 126 9.34 24.99 -3.19
N ARG A 127 8.39 25.93 -3.09
CA ARG A 127 7.58 26.12 -1.89
C ARG A 127 6.68 24.90 -1.62
N HIS A 128 6.03 24.37 -2.64
CA HIS A 128 5.22 23.15 -2.50
C HIS A 128 6.05 21.94 -2.08
N ALA A 129 7.23 21.75 -2.67
CA ALA A 129 8.16 20.70 -2.28
C ALA A 129 8.61 20.87 -0.82
N THR A 130 8.92 22.10 -0.39
CA THR A 130 9.25 22.38 1.01
C THR A 130 8.11 22.01 1.96
N VAL A 131 6.87 22.43 1.68
CA VAL A 131 5.72 22.09 2.54
C VAL A 131 5.51 20.57 2.62
N LEU A 132 5.62 19.86 1.51
CA LEU A 132 5.48 18.40 1.49
C LEU A 132 6.62 17.70 2.24
N ARG A 133 7.84 18.26 2.19
CA ARG A 133 9.00 17.74 2.89
C ARG A 133 8.91 18.00 4.40
N ASP A 134 8.48 19.20 4.79
CA ASP A 134 8.26 19.56 6.20
C ASP A 134 7.13 18.71 6.80
N ALA A 135 6.12 18.34 6.01
CA ALA A 135 5.08 17.39 6.38
C ALA A 135 5.55 15.91 6.35
N GLY A 136 6.81 15.64 6.01
CA GLY A 136 7.38 14.30 5.97
C GLY A 136 6.84 13.42 4.83
N LEU A 137 6.18 13.98 3.81
CA LEU A 137 5.61 13.23 2.68
C LEU A 137 6.61 13.01 1.55
N ILE A 138 7.59 13.89 1.41
CA ILE A 138 8.69 13.73 0.45
C ILE A 138 10.03 13.94 1.13
N THR A 139 11.08 13.41 0.53
CA THR A 139 12.47 13.68 0.87
C THR A 139 13.22 14.16 -0.37
N THR A 140 14.37 14.79 -0.18
CA THR A 140 15.19 15.33 -1.25
C THR A 140 16.56 14.69 -1.22
N ALA A 141 17.02 14.15 -2.35
CA ALA A 141 18.34 13.57 -2.50
C ALA A 141 19.05 14.14 -3.74
N ARG A 142 20.36 14.31 -3.65
CA ARG A 142 21.19 14.69 -4.80
C ARG A 142 21.52 13.44 -5.60
N HIS A 143 21.20 13.44 -6.89
CA HIS A 143 21.52 12.39 -7.83
C HIS A 143 22.39 12.97 -8.96
N GLY A 144 23.71 12.82 -8.82
CA GLY A 144 24.68 13.48 -9.69
C GLY A 144 24.56 15.00 -9.63
N ALA A 145 24.35 15.62 -10.79
CA ALA A 145 24.15 17.06 -10.91
C ALA A 145 22.72 17.53 -10.53
N ALA A 146 21.76 16.60 -10.44
CA ALA A 146 20.36 16.92 -10.18
C ALA A 146 19.98 16.76 -8.70
N VAL A 147 18.95 17.51 -8.28
CA VAL A 147 18.29 17.35 -6.99
C VAL A 147 16.91 16.77 -7.24
N LEU A 148 16.66 15.58 -6.69
CA LEU A 148 15.40 14.84 -6.86
C LEU A 148 14.62 14.83 -5.56
N HIS A 149 13.31 15.03 -5.70
CA HIS A 149 12.31 14.83 -4.67
C HIS A 149 11.68 13.46 -4.86
N THR A 150 11.69 12.64 -3.82
CA THR A 150 11.12 11.29 -3.81
C THR A 150 10.14 11.13 -2.66
N LEU A 151 9.19 10.21 -2.80
CA LEU A 151 8.27 9.90 -1.70
C LEU A 151 9.00 9.32 -0.49
N THR A 152 8.54 9.69 0.71
CA THR A 152 8.78 8.91 1.92
C THR A 152 7.79 7.73 1.99
N PRO A 153 7.97 6.77 2.92
CA PRO A 153 6.95 5.75 3.16
C PRO A 153 5.57 6.34 3.48
N ALA A 154 5.52 7.44 4.25
CA ALA A 154 4.26 8.13 4.57
C ALA A 154 3.61 8.76 3.33
N GLY A 155 4.39 9.45 2.48
CA GLY A 155 3.89 9.99 1.21
C GLY A 155 3.38 8.91 0.26
N ALA A 156 4.05 7.76 0.22
CA ALA A 156 3.61 6.60 -0.56
C ALA A 156 2.30 6.01 -0.02
N SER A 157 2.11 5.95 1.30
CA SER A 157 0.84 5.54 1.91
C SER A 157 -0.30 6.49 1.57
N VAL A 158 -0.09 7.80 1.66
CA VAL A 158 -1.11 8.81 1.26
C VAL A 158 -1.50 8.64 -0.21
N LEU A 159 -0.52 8.44 -1.09
CA LEU A 159 -0.78 8.26 -2.50
C LEU A 159 -1.51 6.94 -2.80
N ARG A 160 -1.20 5.85 -2.08
CA ARG A 160 -1.92 4.58 -2.19
C ARG A 160 -3.35 4.68 -1.65
N ALA A 161 -3.55 5.30 -0.49
CA ALA A 161 -4.87 5.49 0.10
C ALA A 161 -5.82 6.23 -0.86
N ALA A 162 -5.33 7.26 -1.55
CA ALA A 162 -6.09 7.95 -2.59
C ALA A 162 -6.47 7.02 -3.76
N ARG A 163 -5.59 6.10 -4.17
CA ARG A 163 -5.83 5.15 -5.29
C ARG A 163 -6.71 3.95 -4.92
N SER A 164 -6.65 3.44 -3.69
CA SER A 164 -7.48 2.29 -3.29
C SER A 164 -8.97 2.64 -3.31
N ALA A 165 -9.32 3.89 -3.01
CA ALA A 165 -10.68 4.40 -3.23
C ALA A 165 -11.13 4.34 -4.71
N ALA A 166 -10.19 4.34 -5.67
CA ALA A 166 -10.48 4.22 -7.11
C ALA A 166 -10.86 2.80 -7.52
N GLY A 167 -10.09 1.81 -7.03
CA GLY A 167 -10.12 0.44 -7.51
C GLY A 167 -11.38 -0.29 -7.06
N GLU A 168 -11.90 0.04 -5.87
CA GLU A 168 -13.15 -0.50 -5.35
C GLU A 168 -14.36 0.12 -6.07
N ALA A 169 -14.32 1.41 -6.45
CA ALA A 169 -15.39 2.03 -7.24
C ALA A 169 -15.53 1.42 -8.65
N ALA A 170 -14.42 1.01 -9.27
CA ALA A 170 -14.44 0.35 -10.57
C ALA A 170 -14.95 -1.11 -10.52
N ALA A 171 -14.85 -1.77 -9.36
CA ALA A 171 -15.35 -3.13 -9.16
C ALA A 171 -16.87 -3.17 -8.88
N ASP A 172 -17.42 -2.12 -8.27
CA ASP A 172 -18.86 -2.02 -7.96
C ASP A 172 -19.72 -1.60 -9.19
N GLY A 173 -19.10 -1.01 -10.22
CA GLY A 173 -19.77 -0.63 -11.47
C GLY A 173 -20.07 -1.77 -12.46
N ARG A 174 -19.96 -3.04 -12.05
CA ARG A 174 -20.14 -4.20 -12.93
C ARG A 174 -21.10 -5.23 -12.37
N VAL A 175 -22.31 -4.80 -12.03
CA VAL A 175 -23.49 -5.66 -11.92
C VAL A 175 -24.68 -4.92 -12.56
N GLU A 176 -25.46 -5.67 -13.37
CA GLU A 176 -26.64 -5.31 -14.19
C GLU A 176 -26.36 -5.18 -15.71
N LEU A 177 -26.94 -5.97 -16.63
CA LEU A 177 -28.10 -6.88 -16.63
C LEU A 177 -28.05 -7.89 -17.81
N SER A 178 -28.86 -8.95 -17.64
CA SER A 178 -29.39 -9.96 -18.60
C SER A 178 -28.64 -11.27 -18.73
#